data_AF-A0A7M3SWZ5-F1
#
_entry.id   AF-A0A7M3SWZ5-F1
#
_cell.length_a   1.000
_cell.length_b   1.000
_cell.length_c   1.000
_cell.angle_alpha   90.00
_cell.angle_beta   90.00
_cell.angle_gamma   90.00
#
_symmetry.space_group_name_H-M   'P 1'
#
loop_
_entity.id
_entity.type
_entity.pdbx_description
1 polymer ?
#
loop_
_entity_poly.entity_id
_entity_poly.type
_entity_poly.pdbx_seq_one_letter_code
_entity_poly.pdbx_strand_id
1 'polypeptide(L)'
;MKKILVPIACLLFFSCSDDDFQGCTNAESKTWFNEFKAELDEDCSIEVSIFKGDYNGETVYYQLITDPRVNFQAMLEFYNCDGVVVANLTAEESNAYLNDQADNDEKIYTCSE
;
A
#
# COMPACT_ATOMS: atom_id res chain seq x y z
N MET A 1 48.78 2.32 43.82
CA MET A 1 48.63 1.97 42.39
C MET A 1 47.22 1.42 42.19
N LYS A 2 46.46 2.08 41.32
CA LYS A 2 45.01 1.94 41.11
C LYS A 2 44.73 0.66 40.30
N LYS A 3 43.85 -0.23 40.77
CA LYS A 3 43.28 -1.30 39.93
C LYS A 3 41.78 -1.05 39.81
N ILE A 4 41.39 -0.61 38.62
CA ILE A 4 40.02 -0.22 38.27
C ILE A 4 39.24 -1.51 37.99
N LEU A 5 38.16 -1.72 38.75
CA LEU A 5 37.12 -2.68 38.45
C LEU A 5 36.33 -2.14 37.25
N VAL A 6 36.33 -2.87 36.14
CA VAL A 6 35.50 -2.56 34.96
C VAL A 6 34.19 -3.32 35.12
N PRO A 7 33.04 -2.65 35.29
CA PRO A 7 31.75 -3.32 35.15
C PRO A 7 31.49 -3.53 33.66
N ILE A 8 31.38 -4.79 33.24
CA ILE A 8 30.84 -5.18 31.93
C ILE A 8 29.36 -4.82 31.97
N ALA A 9 29.05 -3.63 31.47
CA ALA A 9 27.68 -3.24 31.17
C ALA A 9 27.24 -4.03 29.93
N CYS A 10 26.33 -4.99 30.14
CA CYS A 10 25.50 -5.55 29.09
C CYS A 10 24.65 -4.42 28.49
N LEU A 11 25.22 -3.68 27.54
CA LEU A 11 24.45 -2.94 26.56
C LEU A 11 23.85 -3.98 25.62
N LEU A 12 22.67 -4.48 26.02
CA LEU A 12 21.68 -4.96 25.09
C LEU A 12 21.33 -3.77 24.19
N PHE A 13 22.12 -3.59 23.13
CA PHE A 13 21.63 -2.91 21.96
C PHE A 13 20.46 -3.78 21.48
N PHE A 14 19.26 -3.41 21.91
CA PHE A 14 18.11 -3.50 21.04
C PHE A 14 18.55 -2.78 19.76
N SER A 15 19.05 -3.54 18.80
CA SER A 15 18.92 -3.15 17.42
C SER A 15 17.42 -2.97 17.22
N CYS A 16 16.96 -1.72 17.30
CA CYS A 16 15.93 -1.30 16.37
C CYS A 16 16.51 -1.66 15.01
N SER A 17 16.07 -2.79 14.45
CA SER A 17 16.13 -2.94 13.01
C SER A 17 15.45 -1.68 12.52
N ASP A 18 16.22 -0.82 11.86
CA ASP A 18 15.65 0.21 11.01
C ASP A 18 14.57 -0.52 10.22
N ASP A 19 13.31 -0.14 10.45
CA ASP A 19 12.20 -0.61 9.62
C ASP A 19 12.59 -0.16 8.22
N ASP A 20 13.20 -1.08 7.47
CA ASP A 20 13.44 -0.95 6.04
C ASP A 20 12.04 -0.78 5.45
N PHE A 21 11.60 0.48 5.38
CA PHE A 21 10.46 0.87 4.57
C PHE A 21 10.81 0.36 3.17
N GLN A 22 10.30 -0.82 2.83
CA GLN A 22 10.40 -1.41 1.50
C GLN A 22 9.45 -0.62 0.60
N GLY A 23 9.75 0.66 0.41
CA GLY A 23 9.09 1.47 -0.59
C GLY A 23 9.26 0.80 -1.94
N CYS A 24 8.16 0.67 -2.68
CA CYS A 24 8.23 0.10 -4.02
C CYS A 24 9.18 0.91 -4.89
N THR A 25 10.26 0.29 -5.35
CA THR A 25 11.07 0.88 -6.42
C THR A 25 10.51 0.40 -7.76
N ASN A 26 9.98 1.34 -8.55
CA ASN A 26 9.58 1.12 -9.95
C ASN A 26 8.44 0.11 -10.19
N ALA A 27 7.58 -0.19 -9.21
CA ALA A 27 6.43 -1.07 -9.41
C ALA A 27 5.55 -0.66 -10.61
N GLU A 28 5.33 0.65 -10.76
CA GLU A 28 4.56 1.25 -11.87
C GLU A 28 5.16 1.03 -13.27
N SER A 29 6.42 0.59 -13.35
CA SER A 29 7.10 0.26 -14.62
C SER A 29 7.09 -1.24 -14.94
N LYS A 30 6.62 -2.08 -14.00
CA LYS A 30 6.58 -3.53 -14.17
C LYS A 30 5.39 -3.94 -15.05
N THR A 31 5.52 -5.08 -15.70
CA THR A 31 4.48 -5.64 -16.59
C THR A 31 3.14 -5.77 -15.89
N TRP A 32 3.11 -6.33 -14.67
CA TRP A 32 1.87 -6.54 -13.93
C TRP A 32 1.09 -5.24 -13.72
N PHE A 33 1.78 -4.12 -13.47
CA PHE A 33 1.12 -2.84 -13.22
C PHE A 33 0.56 -2.24 -14.51
N ASN A 34 1.23 -2.48 -15.64
CA ASN A 34 0.72 -2.10 -16.95
C ASN A 34 -0.51 -2.94 -17.34
N GLU A 35 -0.51 -4.24 -17.02
CA GLU A 35 -1.68 -5.11 -17.21
C GLU A 35 -2.84 -4.67 -16.32
N PHE A 36 -2.56 -4.38 -15.05
CA PHE A 36 -3.54 -3.84 -14.10
C PHE A 36 -4.16 -2.53 -14.57
N LYS A 37 -3.37 -1.63 -15.17
CA LYS A 37 -3.88 -0.42 -15.84
C LYS A 37 -4.72 -0.73 -17.08
N ALA A 38 -4.24 -1.64 -17.93
CA ALA A 38 -4.92 -2.00 -19.16
C ALA A 38 -6.31 -2.59 -18.89
N GLU A 39 -6.47 -3.34 -17.80
CA GLU A 39 -7.78 -3.85 -17.34
C GLU A 39 -8.77 -2.72 -17.02
N LEU A 40 -8.32 -1.62 -16.40
CA LEU A 40 -9.19 -0.45 -16.20
C LEU A 40 -9.54 0.21 -17.54
N ASP A 41 -8.59 0.28 -18.47
CA ASP A 41 -8.76 0.95 -19.76
C ASP A 41 -9.66 0.18 -20.73
N GLU A 42 -10.03 -1.07 -20.43
CA GLU A 42 -11.00 -1.83 -21.23
C GLU A 42 -12.41 -1.20 -21.16
N ASP A 43 -12.76 -0.55 -20.04
CA ASP A 43 -14.04 0.12 -19.84
C ASP A 43 -13.92 1.36 -18.93
N CYS A 44 -13.72 2.52 -19.55
CA CYS A 44 -13.67 3.81 -18.87
C CYS A 44 -15.05 4.45 -18.63
N SER A 45 -16.17 3.75 -18.90
CA SER A 45 -17.52 4.34 -18.78
C SER A 45 -17.88 4.73 -17.34
N ILE A 46 -17.24 4.07 -16.36
CA ILE A 46 -17.26 4.38 -14.95
C ILE A 46 -15.85 4.81 -14.56
N GLU A 47 -15.73 5.94 -13.87
CA GLU A 47 -14.42 6.40 -13.37
C GLU A 47 -13.90 5.44 -12.29
N VAL A 48 -12.81 4.75 -12.60
CA VAL A 48 -12.04 3.90 -11.68
C VAL A 48 -10.63 4.44 -11.60
N SER A 49 -10.10 4.50 -10.38
CA SER A 49 -8.75 4.98 -10.11
C SER A 49 -7.90 3.92 -9.45
N ILE A 50 -6.60 3.94 -9.74
CA ILE A 50 -5.60 3.17 -9.00
C ILE A 50 -4.96 4.08 -7.97
N PHE A 51 -4.94 3.60 -6.74
CA PHE A 51 -4.31 4.25 -5.61
C PHE A 51 -3.08 3.47 -5.18
N LYS A 52 -2.13 4.20 -4.59
CA LYS A 52 -0.95 3.69 -3.91
C LYS A 52 -1.03 4.12 -2.46
N GLY A 53 -1.09 3.15 -1.57
CA GLY A 53 -1.23 3.38 -0.13
C GLY A 53 -0.20 2.63 0.70
N ASP A 54 -0.34 2.77 2.01
CA ASP A 54 0.31 1.92 2.99
C ASP A 54 -0.73 0.99 3.63
N TYR A 55 -0.38 -0.28 3.77
CA TYR A 55 -1.17 -1.23 4.53
C TYR A 55 -0.25 -2.11 5.35
N ASN A 56 -0.36 -2.02 6.68
CA ASN A 56 0.50 -2.72 7.64
C ASN A 56 2.01 -2.48 7.41
N GLY A 57 2.40 -1.27 6.98
CA GLY A 57 3.80 -0.92 6.72
C GLY A 57 4.34 -1.41 5.37
N GLU A 58 3.48 -1.96 4.50
CA GLU A 58 3.81 -2.35 3.13
C GLU A 58 3.16 -1.38 2.14
N THR A 59 3.90 -0.97 1.10
CA THR A 59 3.31 -0.22 -0.01
C THR A 59 2.39 -1.13 -0.82
N VAL A 60 1.13 -0.73 -0.96
CA VAL A 60 0.11 -1.47 -1.70
C VAL A 60 -0.51 -0.64 -2.82
N TYR A 61 -1.03 -1.32 -3.82
CA TYR A 61 -1.80 -0.75 -4.93
C TYR A 61 -3.20 -1.36 -4.94
N TYR A 62 -4.21 -0.54 -5.25
CA TYR A 62 -5.59 -1.00 -5.31
C TYR A 62 -6.44 -0.16 -6.25
N GLN A 63 -7.53 -0.74 -6.75
CA GLN A 63 -8.52 -0.03 -7.55
C GLN A 63 -9.66 0.45 -6.65
N LEU A 64 -10.21 1.61 -6.98
CA LEU A 64 -11.41 2.15 -6.35
C LEU A 64 -12.27 2.85 -7.39
N ILE A 65 -13.58 2.55 -7.40
CA ILE A 65 -14.54 3.33 -8.18
C ILE A 65 -14.59 4.74 -7.58
N THR A 66 -14.19 5.74 -8.36
CA THR A 66 -14.20 7.15 -7.93
C THR A 66 -15.32 7.97 -8.58
N ASP A 67 -16.11 7.33 -9.44
CA ASP A 67 -17.25 7.94 -10.11
C ASP A 67 -18.36 8.34 -9.11
N PRO A 68 -18.67 9.64 -8.96
CA PRO A 68 -19.71 10.10 -8.04
C PRO A 68 -21.13 9.71 -8.46
N ARG A 69 -21.33 9.22 -9.69
CA ARG A 69 -22.62 8.76 -10.22
C ARG A 69 -22.94 7.35 -9.74
N VAL A 70 -21.94 6.60 -9.27
CA VAL A 70 -22.05 5.19 -8.91
C VAL A 70 -22.11 5.05 -7.40
N ASN A 71 -23.19 4.44 -6.90
CA ASN A 71 -23.25 3.99 -5.52
C ASN A 71 -22.75 2.55 -5.46
N PHE A 72 -21.63 2.32 -4.79
CA PHE A 72 -21.01 1.01 -4.66
C PHE A 72 -20.59 0.75 -3.22
N GLN A 73 -20.39 -0.54 -2.91
CA GLN A 73 -19.76 -0.96 -1.67
C GLN A 73 -18.31 -1.33 -1.98
N ALA A 74 -17.35 -0.63 -1.37
CA ALA A 74 -15.93 -0.90 -1.58
C ALA A 74 -15.57 -2.31 -1.10
N MET A 75 -14.81 -3.04 -1.92
CA MET A 75 -14.17 -4.31 -1.58
C MET A 75 -12.76 -4.24 -2.13
N LEU A 76 -11.80 -3.83 -1.30
CA LEU A 76 -10.44 -3.56 -1.74
C LEU A 76 -9.63 -4.85 -1.83
N GLU A 77 -8.93 -5.01 -2.95
CA GLU A 77 -7.87 -6.00 -3.11
C GLU A 77 -6.53 -5.28 -3.20
N PHE A 78 -5.60 -5.66 -2.32
CA PHE A 78 -4.30 -5.02 -2.19
C PHE A 78 -3.22 -5.83 -2.85
N TYR A 79 -2.50 -5.19 -3.77
CA TYR A 79 -1.37 -5.74 -4.50
C TYR A 79 -0.09 -5.13 -3.98
N ASN A 80 0.92 -5.93 -3.72
CA ASN A 80 2.25 -5.40 -3.38
C ASN A 80 3.04 -4.93 -4.61
N CYS A 81 4.30 -4.55 -4.41
CA CYS A 81 5.19 -4.07 -5.46
C CYS A 81 5.43 -5.05 -6.63
N ASP A 82 5.12 -6.34 -6.46
CA ASP A 82 5.30 -7.39 -7.45
C ASP A 82 3.98 -7.87 -8.08
N GLY A 83 2.85 -7.22 -7.75
CA GLY A 83 1.54 -7.59 -8.26
C GLY A 83 0.96 -8.83 -7.57
N VAL A 84 1.49 -9.20 -6.41
CA VAL A 84 0.95 -10.29 -5.60
C VAL A 84 -0.12 -9.71 -4.68
N VAL A 85 -1.29 -10.36 -4.66
CA VAL A 85 -2.36 -10.02 -3.72
C VAL A 85 -1.90 -10.35 -2.30
N VAL A 86 -1.79 -9.33 -1.46
CA VAL A 86 -1.39 -9.44 -0.05
C VAL A 86 -2.56 -9.36 0.92
N ALA A 87 -3.68 -8.74 0.50
CA ALA A 87 -4.91 -8.73 1.27
C ALA A 87 -6.14 -8.62 0.35
N ASN A 88 -7.21 -9.27 0.79
CA ASN A 88 -8.55 -9.14 0.23
C ASN A 88 -9.46 -8.70 1.35
N LEU A 89 -9.87 -7.43 1.34
CA LEU A 89 -10.66 -6.84 2.40
C LEU A 89 -12.15 -7.10 2.19
N THR A 90 -12.86 -7.40 3.27
CA THR A 90 -14.31 -7.36 3.28
C THR A 90 -14.81 -5.92 3.09
N ALA A 91 -16.10 -5.75 2.85
CA ALA A 91 -16.70 -4.42 2.76
C ALA A 91 -16.54 -3.60 4.04
N GLU A 92 -16.62 -4.23 5.21
CA GLU A 92 -16.43 -3.55 6.50
C GLU A 92 -14.99 -3.07 6.66
N GLU A 93 -14.01 -3.96 6.40
CA GLU A 93 -12.59 -3.63 6.48
C GLU A 93 -12.18 -2.58 5.45
N SER A 94 -12.73 -2.66 4.23
CA SER A 94 -12.51 -1.66 3.18
C SER A 94 -12.99 -0.29 3.61
N ASN A 95 -14.18 -0.19 4.18
CA ASN A 95 -14.70 1.07 4.70
C ASN A 95 -13.86 1.59 5.88
N ALA A 96 -13.41 0.72 6.78
CA ALA A 96 -12.54 1.12 7.88
C ALA A 96 -11.22 1.69 7.33
N TYR A 97 -10.56 1.00 6.40
CA TYR A 97 -9.34 1.47 5.75
C TYR A 97 -9.52 2.83 5.07
N LEU A 98 -10.57 2.98 4.26
CA LEU A 98 -10.83 4.21 3.50
C LEU A 98 -11.14 5.41 4.41
N ASN A 99 -11.71 5.19 5.60
CA ASN A 99 -12.03 6.27 6.55
C ASN A 99 -10.87 6.60 7.51
N ASP A 100 -10.02 5.62 7.84
CA ASP A 100 -9.04 5.77 8.92
C ASP A 100 -7.59 5.90 8.42
N GLN A 101 -7.27 5.38 7.22
CA GLN A 101 -5.89 5.21 6.75
C GLN A 101 -5.63 5.80 5.36
N ALA A 102 -6.63 5.78 4.47
CA ALA A 102 -6.44 6.16 3.06
C ALA A 102 -6.27 7.66 2.79
N ASP A 103 -6.31 8.52 3.82
CA ASP A 103 -6.19 9.99 3.68
C ASP A 103 -4.91 10.43 2.96
N ASN A 104 -3.84 9.65 3.07
CA ASN A 104 -2.56 9.93 2.43
C ASN A 104 -2.28 9.07 1.19
N ASP A 105 -3.25 8.25 0.76
CA ASP A 105 -3.06 7.40 -0.40
C ASP A 105 -2.99 8.24 -1.68
N GLU A 106 -2.00 7.94 -2.50
CA GLU A 106 -1.74 8.66 -3.73
C GLU A 106 -2.55 8.06 -4.86
N LYS A 107 -3.43 8.87 -5.47
CA LYS A 107 -4.06 8.50 -6.73
C LYS A 107 -3.06 8.63 -7.87
N ILE A 108 -2.60 7.50 -8.40
CA ILE A 108 -1.54 7.43 -9.41
C ILE A 108 -2.06 7.21 -10.82
N TYR A 109 -3.31 6.77 -10.96
CA TYR A 109 -3.97 6.60 -12.24
C TYR A 109 -5.48 6.76 -12.10
N THR A 110 -6.10 7.29 -13.13
CA THR A 110 -7.56 7.30 -13.31
C THR A 110 -7.80 6.99 -14.76
N CYS A 111 -8.63 5.99 -15.04
CA CYS A 111 -9.09 5.78 -16.41
C CYS A 111 -9.99 6.95 -16.80
N SER A 112 -9.89 7.41 -18.05
CA SER A 112 -10.71 8.51 -18.56
C SER A 112 -11.18 8.18 -19.97
N GLU A 113 -12.46 8.43 -20.26
CA GLU A 113 -13.04 8.31 -21.61
C GLU A 113 -12.38 9.24 -22.65
#